data_AF-A0A0F8YX33-F1
#
_entry.id   AF-A0A0F8YX33-F1
#
_cell.length_a   1.000
_cell.length_b   1.000
_cell.length_c   1.000
_cell.angle_alpha   90.00
_cell.angle_beta   90.00
_cell.angle_gamma   90.00
#
_symmetry.space_group_name_H-M   'P 1'
#
loop_
_entity.id
_entity.type
_entity.pdbx_description
1 polymer ?
#
loop_
_entity_poly.entity_id
_entity_poly.type
_entity_poly.pdbx_seq_one_letter_code
_entity_poly.pdbx_strand_id
1 'polypeptide(L)'
;MRKVNMTGRIRLVKVGAEHEDVVCQRPTPATELRHFKNVTSSVMQDALNVWAELWGELQGSVTCGVMVLPEAEDGFKPSCGWPEFLEKMWLLRHYLDFAGRFSKGNS
;
A
#
# COMPACT_ATOMS: atom_id res chain seq x y z
N MET A 1 4.65 45.91 26.91
CA MET A 1 4.49 44.68 26.12
C MET A 1 4.50 43.47 27.06
N ARG A 2 3.38 42.75 27.23
CA ARG A 2 3.31 41.52 28.04
C ARG A 2 3.31 40.32 27.10
N LYS A 3 4.29 39.42 27.24
CA LYS A 3 4.31 38.13 26.52
C LYS A 3 3.29 37.20 27.18
N VAL A 4 2.24 36.82 26.45
CA VAL A 4 1.29 35.79 26.86
C VAL A 4 1.86 34.46 26.37
N ASN A 5 2.40 33.63 27.28
CA ASN A 5 2.70 32.23 26.98
C ASN A 5 1.43 31.41 27.17
N MET A 6 0.73 31.09 26.08
CA MET A 6 -0.34 30.09 26.09
C MET A 6 0.24 28.69 25.87
N THR A 7 0.79 28.10 26.92
CA THR A 7 0.96 26.64 26.96
C THR A 7 -0.36 26.04 27.42
N GLY A 8 -1.31 25.94 26.49
CA GLY A 8 -2.62 25.35 26.72
C GLY A 8 -2.49 23.87 27.02
N ARG A 9 -2.46 23.50 28.30
CA ARG A 9 -2.55 22.12 28.76
C ARG A 9 -4.02 21.73 28.76
N ILE A 10 -4.49 21.11 27.68
CA ILE A 10 -5.85 20.57 27.62
C ILE A 10 -5.90 19.37 28.58
N ARG A 11 -6.62 19.51 29.69
CA ARG A 11 -6.98 18.40 30.58
C ARG A 11 -8.35 17.89 30.15
N LEU A 12 -8.39 16.71 29.56
CA LEU A 12 -9.63 15.95 29.42
C LEU A 12 -9.87 15.22 30.73
N VAL A 13 -10.88 15.67 31.48
CA VAL A 13 -11.35 14.96 32.67
C VAL A 13 -12.32 13.88 32.19
N LYS A 14 -11.88 12.62 32.25
CA LYS A 14 -12.77 11.48 32.02
C LYS A 14 -13.49 11.18 33.34
N VAL A 15 -14.80 11.41 33.33
CA VAL A 15 -15.69 11.01 34.44
C VAL A 15 -15.95 9.51 34.31
N GLY A 16 -15.48 8.76 35.30
CA GLY A 16 -15.97 7.42 35.61
C GLY A 16 -15.27 6.26 34.90
N ALA A 17 -14.98 5.25 35.72
CA ALA A 17 -14.41 3.94 35.42
C ALA A 17 -12.89 3.92 35.16
N GLU A 18 -12.23 3.41 36.20
CA GLU A 18 -10.90 2.83 36.24
C GLU A 18 -10.49 2.26 34.89
N HIS A 19 -9.63 2.99 34.19
CA HIS A 19 -9.03 2.55 32.95
C HIS A 19 -7.60 3.07 33.01
N GLU A 20 -6.64 2.15 33.05
CA GLU A 20 -5.23 2.45 32.94
C GLU A 20 -5.05 3.48 31.82
N ASP A 21 -4.48 4.63 32.19
CA ASP A 21 -4.13 5.68 31.25
C ASP A 21 -3.17 5.08 30.22
N VAL A 22 -3.70 4.68 29.07
CA VAL A 22 -2.87 4.35 27.90
C VAL A 22 -2.32 5.67 27.41
N VAL A 23 -1.20 6.10 28.01
CA VAL A 23 -0.39 7.20 27.53
C VAL A 23 0.10 6.78 26.15
N CYS A 24 -0.57 7.28 25.11
CA CYS A 24 -0.14 7.08 23.73
C CYS A 24 1.14 7.92 23.52
N GLN A 25 2.29 7.32 23.84
CA GLN A 25 3.58 7.97 23.65
C GLN A 25 3.81 8.14 22.15
N ARG A 26 4.11 9.37 21.72
CA ARG A 26 4.51 9.64 20.34
C ARG A 26 5.75 8.79 20.03
N PRO A 27 5.73 7.97 18.97
CA PRO A 27 6.87 7.17 18.60
C PRO A 27 8.08 8.07 18.33
N THR A 28 9.25 7.61 18.72
CA THR A 28 10.50 8.32 18.40
C THR A 28 10.71 8.34 16.89
N PRO A 29 11.44 9.32 16.32
CA PRO A 29 11.71 9.36 14.88
C PRO A 29 12.31 8.06 14.33
N ALA A 30 13.15 7.38 15.12
CA ALA A 30 13.70 6.07 14.76
C ALA A 30 12.63 4.95 14.71
N THR A 31 11.66 5.01 15.60
CA THR A 31 10.52 4.09 15.63
C THR A 31 9.54 4.39 14.49
N GLU A 32 9.24 5.66 14.23
CA GLU A 32 8.45 6.09 13.07
C GLU A 32 9.08 5.62 11.76
N LEU A 33 10.39 5.82 11.60
CA LEU A 33 11.12 5.37 10.41
C LEU A 33 11.10 3.85 10.26
N ARG A 34 11.23 3.10 11.37
CA ARG A 34 11.14 1.63 11.34
C ARG A 34 9.74 1.19 10.92
N HIS A 35 8.68 1.77 11.50
CA HIS A 35 7.30 1.47 11.12
C HIS A 35 7.04 1.78 9.65
N PHE A 36 7.49 2.94 9.19
CA PHE A 36 7.41 3.34 7.79
C PHE A 36 8.07 2.33 6.84
N LYS A 37 9.31 1.93 7.14
CA LYS A 37 10.04 0.93 6.33
C LYS A 37 9.30 -0.40 6.30
N ASN A 38 8.81 -0.86 7.45
CA ASN A 38 8.09 -2.13 7.55
C ASN A 38 6.80 -2.11 6.71
N VAL A 39 5.99 -1.05 6.84
CA VAL A 39 4.74 -0.90 6.07
C VAL A 39 5.04 -0.81 4.58
N THR A 40 6.02 0.00 4.18
CA THR A 40 6.40 0.16 2.78
C THR A 40 6.90 -1.16 2.20
N SER A 41 7.76 -1.88 2.92
CA SER A 41 8.27 -3.18 2.50
C SER A 41 7.16 -4.21 2.33
N SER A 42 6.19 -4.24 3.25
CA SER A 42 5.02 -5.14 3.15
C SER A 42 4.22 -4.84 1.90
N VAL A 43 3.85 -3.57 1.68
CA VAL A 43 3.03 -3.19 0.52
C VAL A 43 3.77 -3.43 -0.79
N MET A 44 5.09 -3.21 -0.83
CA MET A 44 5.87 -3.53 -2.03
C MET A 44 5.88 -5.03 -2.30
N GLN A 45 5.99 -5.85 -1.25
CA GLN A 45 5.96 -7.30 -1.41
C GLN A 45 4.60 -7.78 -1.93
N ASP A 46 3.50 -7.23 -1.39
CA ASP A 46 2.15 -7.55 -1.86
C ASP A 46 1.95 -7.14 -3.33
N ALA A 47 2.47 -5.98 -3.73
CA ALA A 47 2.48 -5.55 -5.13
C ALA A 47 3.25 -6.53 -6.03
N LEU A 48 4.44 -6.96 -5.61
CA LEU A 48 5.26 -7.90 -6.37
C LEU A 48 4.60 -9.27 -6.49
N ASN A 49 3.93 -9.75 -5.45
CA ASN A 49 3.19 -11.00 -5.48
C ASN A 49 2.03 -10.94 -6.49
N VAL A 50 1.22 -9.88 -6.43
CA VAL A 50 0.11 -9.69 -7.39
C VAL A 50 0.64 -9.53 -8.82
N TRP A 51 1.74 -8.81 -9.00
CA TRP A 51 2.39 -8.71 -10.30
C TRP A 51 2.86 -10.07 -10.82
N ALA A 52 3.45 -10.91 -9.96
CA ALA A 52 3.90 -12.25 -10.35
C ALA A 52 2.72 -13.14 -10.81
N GLU A 53 1.58 -13.06 -10.13
CA GLU A 53 0.36 -13.77 -10.54
C GLU A 53 -0.15 -13.29 -11.90
N LEU A 54 -0.24 -11.97 -12.10
CA LEU A 54 -0.63 -11.37 -13.38
C LEU A 54 0.33 -11.74 -14.50
N TRP A 55 1.63 -11.69 -14.23
CA TRP A 55 2.66 -12.08 -15.19
C TRP A 55 2.56 -13.56 -15.55
N GLY A 56 2.23 -14.43 -14.59
CA GLY A 56 1.99 -15.85 -14.83
C GLY A 56 0.86 -16.10 -15.84
N GLU A 57 -0.23 -15.33 -15.77
CA GLU A 57 -1.32 -15.42 -16.76
C GLU A 57 -0.89 -14.96 -18.16
N LEU A 58 -0.03 -13.95 -18.23
CA LEU A 58 0.50 -13.40 -19.48
C LEU A 58 1.59 -14.30 -20.10
N GLN A 59 2.33 -15.03 -19.28
CA GLN A 59 3.45 -15.85 -19.72
C GLN A 59 2.94 -17.02 -20.57
N GLY A 60 3.31 -17.02 -21.86
CA GLY A 60 2.91 -18.06 -22.82
C GLY A 60 1.65 -17.74 -23.62
N SER A 61 0.93 -16.66 -23.30
CA SER A 61 -0.29 -16.23 -24.00
C SER A 61 -0.10 -14.94 -24.81
N VAL A 62 0.79 -14.04 -24.36
CA VAL A 62 1.23 -12.87 -25.16
C VAL A 62 2.52 -13.20 -25.90
N THR A 63 2.43 -13.22 -27.22
CA THR A 63 3.57 -13.47 -28.10
C THR A 63 4.52 -12.27 -28.08
N CYS A 64 5.79 -12.52 -27.81
CA CYS A 64 6.84 -11.52 -27.94
C CYS A 64 7.02 -11.17 -29.44
N GLY A 65 6.30 -10.14 -29.89
CA GLY A 65 6.73 -9.22 -30.95
C GLY A 65 6.82 -9.68 -32.41
N VAL A 66 6.93 -10.96 -32.78
CA VAL A 66 7.08 -11.33 -34.21
C VAL A 66 6.46 -12.68 -34.61
N MET A 67 6.17 -13.59 -33.67
CA MET A 67 5.48 -14.85 -33.99
C MET A 67 4.13 -14.91 -33.29
N VAL A 68 3.06 -14.59 -34.02
CA VAL A 68 1.70 -14.93 -33.61
C VAL A 68 1.61 -16.47 -33.70
N LEU A 69 1.73 -17.13 -32.56
CA LEU A 69 1.35 -18.54 -32.43
C LEU A 69 -0.12 -18.68 -32.86
N PRO A 70 -0.54 -19.79 -33.51
CA PRO A 70 -1.93 -19.99 -33.93
C PRO A 70 -2.95 -19.75 -32.80
N GLU A 71 -2.57 -20.04 -31.57
CA GLU A 71 -3.37 -19.82 -30.35
C GLU A 71 -3.56 -18.33 -30.00
N ALA A 72 -2.75 -17.43 -30.56
CA ALA A 72 -2.87 -15.98 -30.37
C ALA A 72 -3.89 -15.34 -31.34
N GLU A 73 -4.44 -16.08 -32.32
CA GLU A 73 -5.56 -15.61 -33.14
C GLU A 73 -6.87 -15.47 -32.32
N ASP A 74 -7.02 -16.26 -31.24
CA ASP A 74 -8.17 -16.21 -30.33
C ASP A 74 -8.07 -15.10 -29.27
N GLY A 75 -6.95 -14.37 -29.24
CA GLY A 75 -6.69 -13.29 -28.29
C GLY A 75 -6.33 -13.78 -26.88
N PHE A 76 -5.88 -12.85 -26.04
CA PHE A 76 -5.53 -13.16 -24.65
C PHE A 76 -6.80 -13.50 -23.85
N LYS A 77 -6.81 -14.69 -23.24
CA LYS A 77 -7.82 -15.10 -22.28
C LYS A 77 -7.14 -15.60 -21.00
N PRO A 78 -7.24 -14.87 -19.88
CA PRO A 78 -6.64 -15.31 -18.62
C PRO A 78 -7.29 -16.61 -18.15
N SER A 79 -6.49 -17.52 -17.61
CA SER A 79 -6.94 -18.81 -17.08
C SER A 79 -7.80 -18.64 -15.83
N CYS A 80 -7.51 -17.61 -15.02
CA CYS A 80 -8.32 -17.18 -13.88
C CYS A 80 -9.61 -16.43 -14.27
N GLY A 81 -9.79 -16.13 -15.57
CA GLY A 81 -10.93 -15.38 -16.07
C GLY A 81 -10.82 -13.86 -15.87
N TRP A 82 -11.59 -13.12 -16.67
CA TRP A 82 -11.53 -11.65 -16.69
C TRP A 82 -11.83 -10.97 -15.36
N PRO A 83 -12.85 -11.39 -14.57
CA PRO A 83 -13.15 -10.74 -13.29
C PRO A 83 -11.97 -10.78 -12.32
N GLU A 84 -11.37 -11.94 -12.10
CA GLU A 84 -10.23 -12.12 -11.17
C GLU A 84 -8.99 -11.39 -11.69
N PHE A 85 -8.72 -11.47 -13.00
CA PHE A 85 -7.59 -10.76 -13.61
C PHE A 85 -7.69 -9.24 -13.42
N LEU A 86 -8.88 -8.66 -13.65
CA LEU A 86 -9.12 -7.23 -13.47
C LEU A 86 -9.06 -6.80 -12.01
N GLU A 87 -9.51 -7.64 -11.08
CA GLU A 87 -9.37 -7.41 -9.65
C GLU A 87 -7.89 -7.34 -9.25
N LYS A 88 -7.06 -8.28 -9.71
CA LYS A 88 -5.61 -8.28 -9.49
C LYS A 88 -4.94 -7.03 -10.08
N MET A 89 -5.33 -6.62 -11.29
CA MET A 89 -4.85 -5.36 -11.89
C MET A 89 -5.22 -4.14 -11.04
N TRP A 90 -6.42 -4.12 -10.46
CA TRP A 90 -6.88 -3.04 -9.61
C TRP A 90 -6.15 -3.01 -8.25
N LEU A 91 -5.91 -4.18 -7.65
CA LEU A 91 -5.10 -4.34 -6.44
C LEU A 91 -3.66 -3.87 -6.67
N LEU A 92 -3.06 -4.26 -7.80
CA LEU A 92 -1.72 -3.80 -8.17
C LEU A 92 -1.66 -2.27 -8.30
N ARG A 93 -2.63 -1.67 -8.99
CA ARG A 93 -2.76 -0.20 -9.06
C ARG A 93 -2.85 0.41 -7.66
N HIS A 94 -3.65 -0.17 -6.78
CA HIS A 94 -3.81 0.32 -5.41
C HIS A 94 -2.49 0.31 -4.64
N TYR A 95 -1.73 -0.78 -4.70
CA TYR A 95 -0.44 -0.88 -4.03
C TYR A 95 0.58 0.10 -4.61
N LEU A 96 0.60 0.30 -5.94
CA LEU A 96 1.48 1.26 -6.60
C LEU A 96 1.11 2.72 -6.29
N ASP A 97 -0.19 3.04 -6.24
CA ASP A 97 -0.67 4.35 -5.82
C ASP A 97 -0.23 4.66 -4.39
N PHE A 98 -0.36 3.67 -3.49
CA PHE A 98 0.11 3.78 -2.11
C PHE A 98 1.63 3.98 -2.05
N ALA A 99 2.40 3.18 -2.82
CA ALA A 99 3.84 3.31 -2.95
C ALA A 99 4.26 4.71 -3.42
N GLY A 100 3.58 5.23 -4.44
CA GLY A 100 3.86 6.53 -5.04
C GLY A 100 3.65 7.70 -4.09
N ARG A 101 2.87 7.54 -3.01
CA ARG A 101 2.73 8.57 -1.97
C ARG A 101 4.03 8.77 -1.18
N PHE A 102 4.89 7.76 -1.14
CA PHE A 102 6.19 7.84 -0.47
C PHE A 102 7.25 8.53 -1.31
N SER A 103 7.18 8.41 -2.64
CA SER A 103 8.10 9.10 -3.55
C SER A 103 7.75 10.57 -3.76
N LYS A 104 6.49 10.96 -3.51
CA LYS A 104 5.99 12.34 -3.72
C LYS A 104 6.39 13.34 -2.63
N GLY A 105 7.16 12.94 -1.62
CA GLY A 105 7.82 13.86 -0.68
C GLY A 105 6.90 14.95 -0.11
N ASN A 106 6.01 14.61 0.82
CA ASN A 106 5.48 15.66 1.71
C ASN A 106 6.53 15.93 2.80
N SER A 107 7.53 16.72 2.42
CA SER A 107 8.43 17.45 3.33
C SER A 107 7.70 18.60 4.01
#